data_AF-A0AAD5CT91-F1
#
_entry.id   AF-A0AAD5CT91-F1
#
_cell.length_a   1.000
_cell.length_b   1.000
_cell.length_c   1.000
_cell.angle_alpha   90.00
_cell.angle_beta   90.00
_cell.angle_gamma   90.00
#
_symmetry.space_group_name_H-M   'P 1'
#
loop_
_entity.id
_entity.type
_entity.pdbx_description
1 polymer ?
#
loop_
_entity_poly.entity_id
_entity_poly.type
_entity_poly.pdbx_seq_one_letter_code
_entity_poly.pdbx_strand_id
1 'polypeptide(L)'
;GVSTIKNFDIKNEAGGVDKAVIKIFNNILVTNRTLEIRLQYAGKGTTAVPMRGLYGPLISAISIESEFMPLELKQVTHGKKRTFLVIGVVAAVFLFILIVVGIAWKKGYIGNQISRERGV
;
A
#
# COMPACT_ATOMS: atom_id res chain seq x y z
N GLY A 1 -3.64 18.77 -26.24
CA GLY A 1 -4.26 17.74 -25.37
C GLY A 1 -4.97 16.72 -26.23
N VAL A 2 -4.98 15.45 -25.83
CA VAL A 2 -5.72 14.38 -26.52
C VAL A 2 -7.12 14.30 -25.91
N SER A 3 -8.17 14.26 -26.75
CA SER A 3 -9.56 14.12 -26.31
C SER A 3 -9.99 12.66 -26.41
N THR A 4 -10.14 11.97 -25.27
CA THR A 4 -10.45 10.53 -25.28
C THR A 4 -11.95 10.23 -25.31
N ILE A 5 -12.77 10.93 -24.52
CA ILE A 5 -14.22 10.73 -24.51
C ILE A 5 -14.92 12.04 -24.85
N LYS A 6 -15.94 11.96 -25.73
CA LYS A 6 -16.79 13.07 -26.12
C LYS A 6 -18.25 12.71 -25.84
N ASN A 7 -19.05 13.68 -25.38
CA ASN A 7 -20.48 13.51 -25.09
C ASN A 7 -20.79 12.33 -24.15
N PHE A 8 -20.00 12.16 -23.09
CA PHE A 8 -20.19 11.07 -22.14
C PHE A 8 -21.45 11.27 -21.30
N ASP A 9 -22.37 10.32 -21.37
CA ASP A 9 -23.54 10.26 -20.49
C ASP A 9 -23.39 9.08 -19.53
N ILE A 10 -23.09 9.39 -18.27
CA ILE A 10 -22.87 8.40 -17.22
C ILE A 10 -24.10 7.51 -17.04
N LYS A 11 -25.31 8.08 -17.05
CA LYS A 11 -26.55 7.34 -16.80
C LYS A 11 -26.78 6.30 -17.88
N ASN A 12 -26.60 6.68 -19.15
CA ASN A 12 -26.80 5.76 -20.27
C ASN A 12 -25.74 4.66 -20.27
N GLU A 13 -24.48 5.01 -20.01
CA GLU A 13 -23.37 4.07 -19.95
C GLU A 13 -23.46 3.12 -18.75
N ALA A 14 -24.01 3.59 -17.63
CA ALA A 14 -24.26 2.77 -16.45
C ALA A 14 -25.52 1.89 -16.59
N GLY A 15 -26.37 2.17 -17.57
CA GLY A 15 -27.69 1.56 -17.70
C GLY A 15 -28.62 1.89 -16.53
N GLY A 16 -28.54 3.11 -15.98
CA GLY A 16 -29.36 3.56 -14.85
C GLY A 16 -28.70 4.61 -13.95
N VAL A 17 -29.44 5.08 -12.96
CA VAL A 17 -28.93 5.94 -11.88
C VAL A 17 -28.28 5.11 -10.77
N ASP A 18 -27.41 5.72 -9.97
CA ASP A 18 -26.70 5.09 -8.83
C ASP A 18 -25.86 3.86 -9.17
N LYS A 19 -25.42 3.76 -10.43
CA LYS A 19 -24.55 2.69 -10.93
C LYS A 19 -23.18 3.27 -11.28
N ALA A 20 -22.13 2.64 -10.76
CA ALA A 20 -20.76 3.04 -11.04
C ALA A 20 -20.34 2.63 -12.46
N VAL A 21 -19.64 3.53 -13.16
CA VAL A 21 -19.01 3.24 -14.46
C VAL A 21 -17.53 3.58 -14.36
N ILE A 22 -16.68 2.61 -14.70
CA ILE A 22 -15.24 2.78 -14.72
C ILE A 22 -14.80 2.86 -16.18
N LYS A 23 -14.06 3.92 -16.53
CA LYS A 23 -13.42 4.06 -17.83
C LYS A 23 -11.90 4.04 -17.64
N ILE A 24 -11.26 3.11 -18.35
CA ILE A 24 -9.83 2.89 -18.29
C ILE A 24 -9.22 3.47 -19.57
N PHE A 25 -8.19 4.29 -19.42
CA PHE A 25 -7.45 4.88 -20.52
C PHE A 25 -6.00 4.42 -20.44
N ASN A 26 -5.62 3.51 -21.34
CA ASN A 26 -4.26 2.97 -21.39
C ASN A 26 -3.40 3.76 -22.37
N ASN A 27 -2.08 3.59 -22.26
CA ASN A 27 -1.10 4.12 -23.20
C ASN A 27 -1.09 5.66 -23.33
N ILE A 28 -1.27 6.37 -22.21
CA ILE A 28 -1.20 7.83 -22.16
C ILE A 28 0.26 8.25 -22.07
N LEU A 29 0.77 8.90 -23.13
CA LEU A 29 2.13 9.43 -23.14
C LEU A 29 2.23 10.72 -22.30
N VAL A 30 3.00 10.69 -21.23
CA VAL A 30 3.27 11.86 -20.36
C VAL A 30 4.69 12.36 -20.60
N THR A 31 4.85 13.34 -21.47
CA THR A 31 6.18 13.84 -21.88
C THR A 31 6.82 14.80 -20.87
N ASN A 32 6.03 15.59 -20.14
CA ASN A 32 6.53 16.66 -19.27
C ASN A 32 6.18 16.44 -17.79
N ARG A 33 6.25 15.19 -17.32
CA ARG A 33 5.96 14.74 -15.94
C ARG A 33 4.59 15.14 -15.37
N THR A 34 3.79 15.83 -16.15
CA THR A 34 2.53 16.46 -15.77
C THR A 34 1.45 15.91 -16.67
N LEU A 35 0.43 15.33 -16.04
CA LEU A 35 -0.78 14.88 -16.73
C LEU A 35 -1.89 15.89 -16.45
N GLU A 36 -2.34 16.59 -17.49
CA GLU A 36 -3.45 17.52 -17.39
C GLU A 36 -4.75 16.83 -17.81
N ILE A 37 -5.72 16.78 -16.90
CA ILE A 37 -7.06 16.22 -17.15
C ILE A 37 -8.04 17.38 -17.23
N ARG A 38 -8.70 17.54 -18.39
CA ARG A 38 -9.68 18.61 -18.62
C ARG A 38 -11.07 18.02 -18.79
N LEU A 39 -11.97 18.42 -17.90
CA LEU A 39 -13.38 18.01 -17.91
C LEU A 39 -14.20 19.15 -18.49
N GLN A 40 -14.67 18.97 -19.72
CA GLN A 40 -15.47 19.98 -20.40
C GLN A 40 -16.95 19.63 -20.33
N TYR A 41 -17.74 20.51 -19.72
CA TYR A 41 -19.19 20.40 -19.74
C TYR A 41 -19.75 21.13 -20.95
N ALA A 42 -20.42 20.40 -21.84
CA ALA A 42 -21.02 20.99 -23.04
C ALA A 42 -22.41 21.62 -22.79
N GLY A 43 -22.85 21.77 -21.53
CA GLY A 43 -24.15 22.39 -21.22
C GLY A 43 -25.37 21.50 -21.45
N LYS A 44 -25.19 20.19 -21.70
CA LYS A 44 -26.30 19.24 -21.91
C LYS A 44 -26.72 18.56 -20.61
N GLY A 45 -27.88 18.95 -20.07
CA GLY A 45 -28.53 18.36 -18.90
C GLY A 45 -29.95 18.91 -18.70
N THR A 46 -30.85 18.13 -18.10
CA THR A 46 -32.23 18.57 -17.80
C THR A 46 -32.28 19.31 -16.48
N THR A 47 -32.95 20.45 -16.48
CA THR A 47 -32.90 21.44 -15.42
C THR A 47 -33.66 20.99 -14.17
N ALA A 48 -34.61 20.04 -14.22
CA ALA A 48 -35.40 19.66 -13.05
C ALA A 48 -36.26 18.40 -13.20
N VAL A 49 -36.63 17.79 -12.06
CA VAL A 49 -37.98 17.24 -11.88
C VAL A 49 -38.43 17.60 -10.44
N PRO A 50 -38.94 18.82 -10.10
CA PRO A 50 -39.73 19.77 -10.91
C PRO A 50 -39.21 21.24 -11.03
N MET A 51 -38.13 21.72 -10.37
CA MET A 51 -37.43 22.99 -10.75
C MET A 51 -35.86 22.99 -10.73
N ARG A 52 -35.26 24.09 -11.28
CA ARG A 52 -34.01 24.25 -12.08
C ARG A 52 -32.61 24.05 -11.41
N GLY A 53 -31.64 23.41 -12.12
CA GLY A 53 -30.17 23.47 -11.92
C GLY A 53 -29.29 22.96 -13.08
N LEU A 54 -28.02 23.41 -13.16
CA LEU A 54 -26.98 23.00 -14.11
C LEU A 54 -25.93 22.16 -13.37
N TYR A 55 -25.86 20.86 -13.62
CA TYR A 55 -24.84 19.99 -12.99
C TYR A 55 -23.70 19.75 -13.98
N GLY A 56 -22.49 20.10 -13.58
CA GLY A 56 -21.27 19.87 -14.35
C GLY A 56 -20.86 18.39 -14.40
N PRO A 57 -19.67 18.07 -14.93
CA PRO A 57 -19.17 16.70 -15.00
C PRO A 57 -19.10 16.07 -13.61
N LEU A 58 -19.82 14.96 -13.42
CA LEU A 58 -19.78 14.17 -12.19
C LEU A 58 -18.66 13.13 -12.30
N ILE A 59 -17.64 13.23 -11.44
CA ILE A 59 -16.58 12.23 -11.31
C ILE A 59 -16.37 11.95 -9.83
N SER A 60 -16.43 10.67 -9.45
CA SER A 60 -16.24 10.25 -8.06
C SER A 60 -14.78 10.00 -7.71
N ALA A 61 -13.98 9.50 -8.65
CA ALA A 61 -12.60 9.11 -8.40
C ALA A 61 -11.78 9.09 -9.70
N ILE A 62 -10.49 9.40 -9.59
CA ILE A 62 -9.50 9.27 -10.66
C ILE A 62 -8.35 8.44 -10.09
N SER A 63 -7.99 7.37 -10.79
CA SER A 63 -6.81 6.56 -10.47
C SER A 63 -5.80 6.69 -11.61
N ILE A 64 -4.54 6.91 -11.27
CA ILE A 64 -3.44 7.03 -12.23
C ILE A 64 -2.39 6.00 -11.84
N GLU A 65 -2.13 5.07 -12.75
CA GLU A 65 -1.09 4.06 -12.61
C GLU A 65 -0.01 4.32 -13.68
N SER A 66 1.23 4.47 -13.23
CA SER A 66 2.39 4.62 -14.11
C SER A 66 3.01 3.25 -14.37
N GLU A 67 3.14 2.88 -15.65
CA GLU A 67 3.91 1.69 -16.03
C GLU A 67 5.41 1.87 -15.75
N PHE A 68 5.88 3.12 -15.61
CA PHE A 68 7.21 3.43 -15.09
C PHE A 68 7.21 3.30 -13.57
N MET A 69 7.36 2.07 -13.10
CA MET A 69 7.71 1.83 -11.70
C MET A 69 9.23 1.97 -11.58
N PRO A 70 9.78 2.97 -10.84
CA PRO A 70 11.21 2.96 -10.55
C PRO A 70 11.51 1.68 -9.79
N LEU A 71 12.36 0.84 -10.37
CA LEU A 71 12.72 -0.49 -9.88
C LEU A 71 13.11 -0.49 -8.39
N GLU A 72 13.59 0.66 -7.90
CA GLU A 72 13.98 0.88 -6.51
C GLU A 72 12.83 0.74 -5.50
N LEU A 73 11.61 1.18 -5.81
CA LEU A 73 10.51 1.15 -4.82
C LEU A 73 9.95 -0.27 -4.61
N LYS A 74 9.99 -1.09 -5.66
CA LYS A 74 9.54 -2.49 -5.63
C LYS A 74 10.50 -3.36 -4.83
N GLN A 75 11.80 -3.10 -4.93
CA GLN A 75 12.83 -3.84 -4.19
C GLN A 75 12.88 -3.46 -2.71
N VAL A 76 12.72 -2.18 -2.37
CA VAL A 76 12.75 -1.72 -0.97
C VAL A 76 11.62 -2.31 -0.14
N THR A 77 10.43 -2.53 -0.73
CA THR A 77 9.26 -3.00 0.03
C THR A 77 9.28 -4.52 0.27
N HIS A 78 9.77 -5.31 -0.68
CA HIS A 78 9.72 -6.78 -0.58
C HIS A 78 10.98 -7.39 0.05
N GLY A 79 12.18 -6.83 -0.23
CA GLY A 79 13.44 -7.33 0.33
C GLY A 79 13.63 -6.97 1.80
N LYS A 80 13.37 -5.70 2.15
CA LYS A 80 13.67 -5.14 3.48
C LYS A 80 12.86 -5.81 4.60
N LYS A 81 11.57 -6.10 4.37
CA LYS A 81 10.69 -6.75 5.36
C LYS A 81 11.13 -8.17 5.73
N ARG A 82 11.61 -8.95 4.75
CA ARG A 82 12.11 -10.32 4.97
C ARG A 82 13.41 -10.29 5.78
N THR A 83 14.33 -9.38 5.46
CA THR A 83 15.61 -9.24 6.18
C THR A 83 15.41 -8.86 7.66
N PHE A 84 14.51 -7.92 7.95
CA PHE A 84 14.22 -7.53 9.35
C PHE A 84 13.60 -8.66 10.18
N LEU A 85 12.72 -9.48 9.57
CA LEU A 85 12.10 -10.61 10.26
C LEU A 85 13.14 -11.69 10.63
N VAL A 86 14.05 -12.02 9.70
CA VAL A 86 15.11 -13.02 9.95
C VAL A 86 16.05 -12.57 11.07
N ILE A 87 16.50 -11.30 11.06
CA ILE A 87 17.39 -10.77 12.09
C ILE A 87 16.72 -10.82 13.48
N GLY A 88 15.43 -10.46 13.56
CA GLY A 88 14.68 -10.50 14.82
C GLY A 88 14.59 -11.90 15.43
N VAL A 89 14.34 -12.93 14.61
CA VAL A 89 14.25 -14.32 15.08
C VAL A 89 15.61 -14.81 15.59
N VAL A 90 16.70 -14.54 14.88
CA VAL A 90 18.05 -14.98 15.29
C VAL A 90 18.44 -14.34 16.62
N ALA A 91 18.20 -13.04 16.78
CA ALA A 91 18.51 -12.33 18.02
C ALA A 91 17.72 -12.87 19.23
N ALA A 92 16.43 -13.17 19.04
CA ALA A 92 15.58 -13.71 20.11
C ALA A 92 16.02 -15.10 20.57
N VAL A 93 16.37 -15.99 19.63
CA VAL A 93 16.88 -17.34 19.94
C VAL A 93 18.21 -17.26 20.69
N PHE A 94 19.12 -16.40 20.24
CA PHE A 94 20.42 -16.22 20.87
C PHE A 94 20.29 -15.72 22.32
N LEU A 95 19.41 -14.74 22.55
CA LEU A 95 19.11 -14.21 23.88
C LEU A 95 18.51 -15.28 24.80
N PHE A 96 17.58 -16.10 24.27
CA PHE A 96 16.96 -17.17 25.04
C PHE A 96 17.98 -18.20 25.53
N ILE A 97 18.92 -18.60 24.66
CA ILE A 97 20.01 -19.53 25.01
C ILE A 97 20.87 -18.94 26.14
N LEU A 98 21.26 -17.68 26.04
CA LEU A 98 22.07 -17.01 27.07
C LEU A 98 21.37 -16.97 28.42
N ILE A 99 20.05 -16.74 28.45
CA ILE A 99 19.26 -16.76 29.68
C ILE A 99 19.26 -18.16 30.31
N VAL A 100 19.01 -19.21 29.52
CA VAL A 100 19.00 -20.60 30.00
C VAL A 100 20.37 -20.99 30.57
N VAL A 101 21.45 -20.66 29.86
CA VAL A 101 22.82 -20.89 30.32
C VAL A 101 23.11 -20.12 31.61
N GLY A 102 22.76 -18.84 31.67
CA GLY A 102 22.96 -18.01 32.87
C GLY A 102 22.23 -18.56 34.09
N ILE A 103 20.99 -19.04 33.93
CA ILE A 103 20.23 -19.68 35.01
C ILE A 103 20.86 -21.00 35.42
N ALA A 104 21.27 -21.84 34.45
CA ALA A 104 21.92 -23.12 34.73
C ALA A 104 23.25 -22.93 35.49
N TRP A 105 24.04 -21.91 35.14
CA TRP A 105 25.28 -21.56 35.83
C TRP A 105 25.02 -21.08 37.25
N LYS A 106 24.00 -20.22 37.43
CA LYS A 106 23.61 -19.73 38.77
C LYS A 106 23.07 -20.85 39.68
N LYS A 107 22.38 -21.85 39.11
CA LYS A 107 21.73 -22.93 39.87
C LYS A 107 22.61 -24.18 40.05
N GLY A 108 23.63 -24.39 39.22
CA GLY A 108 24.36 -25.67 39.15
C GLY A 108 25.85 -25.66 39.49
N TYR A 109 26.58 -24.54 39.42
CA TYR A 109 28.05 -24.59 39.47
C TYR A 109 28.73 -23.86 40.65
N ILE A 110 28.01 -23.05 41.43
CA ILE A 110 28.59 -22.34 42.59
C ILE A 110 28.55 -23.19 43.88
N GLY A 111 27.92 -24.37 43.87
CA GLY A 111 27.72 -25.19 45.06
C GLY A 111 28.69 -26.35 45.32
N ASN A 112 29.61 -26.70 44.40
CA ASN A 112 30.28 -28.01 44.48
C ASN A 112 31.82 -28.03 44.42
N GLN A 113 32.52 -26.92 44.66
CA GLN A 113 33.99 -26.93 44.71
C GLN A 113 34.64 -26.49 46.04
N ILE A 114 33.88 -26.23 47.11
CA ILE A 114 34.47 -25.75 48.39
C ILE A 114 34.42 -26.82 49.52
N SER A 115 34.03 -28.08 49.28
CA SER A 115 33.91 -29.09 50.35
C SER A 115 34.56 -30.44 50.09
N ARG A 116 35.71 -30.50 49.40
CA ARG A 116 36.47 -31.76 49.25
C ARG A 116 37.97 -31.67 49.52
N GLU A 117 38.39 -30.76 50.40
CA GLU A 117 39.72 -30.82 51.04
C GLU A 117 39.63 -30.53 52.54
N ARG A 118 38.97 -31.42 53.27
CA ARG A 118 39.26 -31.68 54.69
C ARG A 118 38.59 -32.99 55.11
N GLY A 119 39.38 -34.05 55.12
CA GLY A 119 38.98 -35.39 55.53
C GLY A 119 40.18 -36.30 55.42
N VAL A 120 40.92 -36.37 56.54
CA VAL A 120 41.89 -37.37 57.00
C VAL A 120 42.15 -38.60 56.12
#